data_AF-A0A1V6HV81-F1
#
_entry.id   AF-A0A1V6HV81-F1
#
_cell.length_a   1.000
_cell.length_b   1.000
_cell.length_c   1.000
_cell.angle_alpha   90.00
_cell.angle_beta   90.00
_cell.angle_gamma   90.00
#
_symmetry.space_group_name_H-M   'P 1'
#
loop_
_entity.id
_entity.type
_entity.pdbx_description
1 polymer ?
#
loop_
_entity_poly.entity_id
_entity_poly.type
_entity_poly.pdbx_seq_one_letter_code
_entity_poly.pdbx_strand_id
1 'polypeptide(L)'
;MPEFRILKPIHVTVEKSTIDIAKTRAAISAAINAALKLKQKVRPVGCYIYVAKSLKRRGKVIPVYVGQTKKGFETECLTLDTRKKVESYLKSHKNDELFLYLVAHPVAKGEANKTSINELEKFLIARAAEVNPNVKNHQGTKPTPWSIHGVLGGGRGRRSEAAKQVAEMLNLAPPSEKKATKPVPEE
;
A
#
# COMPACT_ATOMS: atom_id res chain seq x y z
N MET A 1 -1.49 21.11 -4.58
CA MET A 1 -0.95 19.74 -4.79
C MET A 1 -2.11 18.77 -4.96
N PRO A 2 -1.99 17.73 -5.80
CA PRO A 2 -3.05 16.73 -5.94
C PRO A 2 -3.16 15.89 -4.66
N GLU A 3 -4.36 15.83 -4.09
CA GLU A 3 -4.71 14.94 -2.98
C GLU A 3 -5.19 13.60 -3.52
N PHE A 4 -4.37 12.56 -3.41
CA PHE A 4 -4.73 11.21 -3.84
C PHE A 4 -5.74 10.57 -2.88
N ARG A 5 -6.65 9.76 -3.42
CA ARG A 5 -7.70 9.08 -2.63
C ARG A 5 -7.52 7.57 -2.68
N ILE A 6 -7.58 6.94 -1.51
CA ILE A 6 -7.56 5.49 -1.40
C ILE A 6 -8.99 4.98 -1.59
N LEU A 7 -9.19 4.09 -2.56
CA LEU A 7 -10.49 3.45 -2.80
C LEU A 7 -10.69 2.27 -1.85
N LYS A 8 -11.92 1.75 -1.81
CA LYS A 8 -12.23 0.56 -1.01
C LYS A 8 -11.28 -0.59 -1.41
N PRO A 9 -10.68 -1.31 -0.43
CA PRO A 9 -9.80 -2.43 -0.73
C PRO A 9 -10.53 -3.52 -1.52
N ILE A 10 -9.84 -4.08 -2.51
CA ILE A 10 -10.37 -5.13 -3.36
C ILE A 10 -9.75 -6.46 -2.92
N HIS A 11 -10.58 -7.44 -2.57
CA HIS A 11 -10.10 -8.80 -2.40
C HIS A 11 -9.85 -9.41 -3.78
N VAL A 12 -8.62 -9.86 -4.02
CA VAL A 12 -8.20 -10.41 -5.31
C VAL A 12 -8.49 -11.90 -5.31
N THR A 13 -9.36 -12.34 -6.20
CA THR A 13 -9.67 -13.76 -6.33
C THR A 13 -8.50 -14.51 -6.95
N VAL A 14 -8.01 -15.53 -6.23
CA VAL A 14 -6.87 -16.36 -6.63
C VAL A 14 -7.32 -17.81 -6.71
N GLU A 15 -7.05 -18.45 -7.84
CA GLU A 15 -7.28 -19.89 -8.05
C GLU A 15 -5.93 -20.56 -8.33
N LYS A 16 -5.54 -21.53 -7.49
CA LYS A 16 -4.25 -22.26 -7.61
C LYS A 16 -3.03 -21.34 -7.77
N SER A 17 -2.97 -20.24 -7.00
CA SER A 17 -1.91 -19.19 -7.07
C SER A 17 -1.90 -18.34 -8.34
N THR A 18 -2.95 -18.39 -9.15
CA THR A 18 -3.16 -17.56 -10.35
C THR A 18 -4.28 -16.56 -10.10
N ILE A 19 -4.11 -15.32 -10.55
CA ILE A 19 -5.13 -14.29 -10.37
C ILE A 19 -6.27 -14.50 -11.38
N ASP A 20 -7.52 -14.55 -10.91
CA ASP A 20 -8.69 -14.52 -11.77
C ASP A 20 -8.87 -13.09 -12.33
N ILE A 21 -8.44 -12.90 -13.58
CA ILE A 21 -8.42 -11.60 -14.25
C ILE A 21 -9.83 -11.02 -14.39
N ALA A 22 -10.81 -11.85 -14.75
CA ALA A 22 -12.16 -11.39 -15.04
C ALA A 22 -12.83 -10.89 -13.76
N LYS A 23 -12.80 -11.68 -12.68
CA LYS A 23 -13.35 -11.28 -11.38
C LYS A 23 -12.61 -10.08 -10.80
N THR A 24 -11.28 -10.06 -10.89
CA THR A 24 -10.49 -8.94 -10.35
C THR A 24 -10.75 -7.65 -11.13
N ARG A 25 -10.88 -7.71 -12.46
CA ARG A 25 -11.25 -6.54 -13.28
C ARG A 25 -12.62 -6.01 -12.91
N ALA A 26 -13.63 -6.88 -12.80
CA ALA A 26 -14.97 -6.49 -12.39
C ALA A 26 -14.98 -5.83 -11.00
N ALA A 27 -14.16 -6.34 -10.05
CA ALA A 27 -14.03 -5.76 -8.72
C ALA A 27 -13.32 -4.38 -8.74
N ILE A 28 -12.32 -4.18 -9.61
CA ILE A 28 -11.70 -2.86 -9.85
C ILE A 28 -12.76 -1.87 -10.37
N SER A 29 -13.52 -2.24 -11.41
CA SER A 29 -14.59 -1.41 -11.96
C SER A 29 -15.62 -1.05 -10.89
N ALA A 30 -16.03 -2.02 -10.08
CA ALA A 30 -16.98 -1.82 -8.99
C ALA A 30 -16.45 -0.85 -7.93
N ALA A 31 -15.17 -0.94 -7.55
CA ALA A 31 -14.56 -0.03 -6.59
C ALA A 31 -14.49 1.42 -7.11
N ILE A 32 -14.12 1.60 -8.39
CA ILE A 32 -14.10 2.92 -9.04
C ILE A 32 -15.52 3.50 -9.10
N ASN A 33 -16.49 2.71 -9.56
CA ASN A 33 -17.89 3.13 -9.66
C ASN A 33 -18.49 3.47 -8.28
N ALA A 34 -18.16 2.71 -7.25
CA ALA A 34 -18.58 3.02 -5.87
C ALA A 34 -18.02 4.37 -5.41
N ALA A 35 -16.75 4.66 -5.69
CA ALA A 35 -16.15 5.95 -5.37
C ALA A 35 -16.83 7.12 -6.11
N LEU A 36 -17.13 6.94 -7.39
CA LEU A 36 -17.85 7.93 -8.19
C LEU A 36 -19.28 8.17 -7.67
N LYS A 37 -19.99 7.10 -7.26
CA LYS A 37 -21.33 7.21 -6.62
C LYS A 37 -21.29 8.00 -5.32
N LEU A 38 -20.21 7.87 -4.55
CA LEU A 38 -19.95 8.69 -3.35
C LEU A 38 -19.47 10.11 -3.67
N LYS A 39 -19.60 10.56 -4.93
CA LYS A 39 -19.16 11.87 -5.43
C LYS A 39 -17.67 12.14 -5.17
N GLN A 40 -16.85 11.10 -5.03
CA GLN A 40 -15.42 11.27 -4.92
C GLN A 40 -14.87 11.71 -6.27
N LYS A 41 -14.17 12.85 -6.29
CA LYS A 41 -13.52 13.39 -7.48
C LYS A 41 -12.24 12.61 -7.77
N VAL A 42 -12.36 11.40 -8.32
CA VAL A 42 -11.22 10.51 -8.64
C VAL A 42 -11.13 10.21 -10.13
N ARG A 43 -9.92 9.98 -10.62
CA ARG A 43 -9.63 9.47 -11.96
C ARG A 43 -9.26 7.99 -11.86
N PRO A 44 -9.49 7.19 -12.91
CA PRO A 44 -9.06 5.79 -12.96
C PRO A 44 -7.53 5.62 -13.19
N VAL A 45 -6.74 6.60 -12.74
CA VAL A 45 -5.27 6.62 -12.86
C VAL A 45 -4.65 6.94 -11.50
N GLY A 46 -3.39 6.55 -11.27
CA GLY A 46 -2.71 6.74 -9.99
C GLY A 46 -1.77 5.58 -9.67
N CYS A 47 -1.65 5.24 -8.39
CA CYS A 47 -0.83 4.13 -7.92
C CYS A 47 -1.70 2.99 -7.38
N TYR A 48 -1.15 1.79 -7.32
CA TYR A 48 -1.81 0.62 -6.76
C TYR A 48 -0.83 -0.24 -5.99
N ILE A 49 -1.34 -0.96 -4.99
CA ILE A 49 -0.54 -1.79 -4.10
C ILE A 49 -1.20 -3.16 -3.98
N TYR A 50 -0.49 -4.20 -4.39
CA TYR A 50 -0.82 -5.58 -4.03
C TYR A 50 -0.27 -5.89 -2.65
N VAL A 51 -1.13 -6.42 -1.79
CA VAL A 51 -0.85 -6.64 -0.39
C VAL A 51 -1.32 -8.04 -0.01
N ALA A 52 -0.45 -8.81 0.61
CA ALA A 52 -0.79 -10.10 1.17
C ALA A 52 -1.15 -9.97 2.65
N LYS A 53 -2.25 -10.57 3.07
CA LYS A 53 -2.59 -10.75 4.47
C LYS A 53 -2.21 -12.18 4.85
N SER A 54 -1.15 -12.31 5.64
CA SER A 54 -0.60 -13.62 5.96
C SER A 54 -1.26 -14.21 7.19
N LEU A 55 -2.03 -15.29 7.00
CA LEU A 55 -2.66 -16.03 8.09
C LEU A 55 -1.60 -16.64 9.04
N LYS A 56 -0.49 -17.12 8.49
CA LYS A 56 0.64 -17.68 9.28
C LYS A 56 1.29 -16.65 10.20
N ARG A 57 1.20 -15.36 9.86
CA ARG A 57 1.79 -14.25 10.63
C ARG A 57 0.72 -13.44 11.36
N ARG A 58 -0.29 -14.11 11.91
CA ARG A 58 -1.39 -13.49 12.69
C ARG A 58 -2.10 -12.36 11.92
N GLY A 59 -2.32 -12.54 10.63
CA GLY A 59 -2.97 -11.55 9.77
C GLY A 59 -2.09 -10.35 9.42
N LYS A 60 -0.76 -10.44 9.59
CA LYS A 60 0.17 -9.36 9.20
C LYS A 60 -0.01 -9.02 7.72
N VAL A 61 -0.14 -7.73 7.48
CA VAL A 61 -0.29 -7.13 6.16
C VAL A 61 1.10 -6.88 5.57
N ILE A 62 1.36 -7.41 4.37
CA ILE A 62 2.68 -7.42 3.73
C ILE A 62 2.54 -6.86 2.31
N PRO A 63 3.18 -5.74 1.96
CA PRO A 63 3.17 -5.24 0.59
C PRO A 63 3.96 -6.19 -0.31
N VAL A 64 3.35 -6.62 -1.41
CA VAL A 64 3.92 -7.58 -2.38
C VAL A 64 4.49 -6.85 -3.58
N TYR A 65 3.73 -5.89 -4.11
CA TYR A 65 4.10 -5.14 -5.31
C TYR A 65 3.39 -3.79 -5.31
N VAL A 66 4.08 -2.75 -5.75
CA VAL A 66 3.52 -1.42 -6.01
C VAL A 66 3.65 -1.15 -7.50
N GLY A 67 2.63 -0.56 -8.11
CA GLY A 67 2.75 -0.05 -9.46
C GLY A 67 1.98 1.25 -9.64
N GLN A 68 2.13 1.83 -10.82
CA GLN A 68 1.35 2.98 -11.25
C GLN A 68 0.61 2.73 -12.55
N THR A 69 -0.35 3.60 -12.84
CA THR A 69 -1.06 3.62 -14.11
C THR A 69 -1.40 5.03 -14.53
N LYS A 70 -1.20 5.30 -15.82
CA LYS A 70 -1.58 6.54 -16.50
C LYS A 70 -2.70 6.30 -17.53
N LYS A 71 -3.08 5.03 -17.74
CA LYS A 71 -4.05 4.59 -18.75
C LYS A 71 -5.35 4.08 -18.12
N GLY A 72 -5.28 3.49 -16.93
CA GLY A 72 -6.41 2.82 -16.30
C GLY A 72 -5.97 1.78 -15.28
N PHE A 73 -6.65 1.66 -14.14
CA PHE A 73 -6.39 0.59 -13.18
C PHE A 73 -6.74 -0.79 -13.75
N GLU A 74 -7.83 -0.90 -14.52
CA GLU A 74 -8.33 -2.17 -15.07
C GLU A 74 -7.37 -2.85 -16.08
N THR A 75 -6.45 -2.08 -16.64
CA THR A 75 -5.46 -2.54 -17.62
C THR A 75 -4.12 -2.80 -16.94
N GLU A 76 -3.52 -1.77 -16.35
CA GLU A 76 -2.14 -1.82 -15.84
C GLU A 76 -1.98 -2.71 -14.59
N CYS A 77 -3.01 -2.82 -13.74
CA CYS A 77 -2.96 -3.68 -12.55
C CYS A 77 -2.95 -5.18 -12.91
N LEU A 78 -3.42 -5.53 -14.11
CA LEU A 78 -3.65 -6.92 -14.55
C LEU A 78 -2.75 -7.32 -15.74
N THR A 79 -1.73 -6.52 -16.04
CA THR A 79 -0.74 -6.85 -17.07
C THR A 79 -0.04 -8.17 -16.75
N LEU A 80 0.44 -8.85 -17.80
CA LEU A 80 1.15 -10.12 -17.63
C LEU A 80 2.36 -9.99 -16.70
N ASP A 81 3.11 -8.91 -16.80
CA ASP A 81 4.29 -8.67 -15.96
C ASP A 81 3.93 -8.46 -14.48
N THR A 82 2.98 -7.57 -14.18
CA THR A 82 2.47 -7.37 -12.81
C THR A 82 1.95 -8.69 -12.23
N ARG A 83 1.16 -9.45 -13.00
CA ARG A 83 0.63 -10.75 -12.56
C ARG A 83 1.74 -11.75 -12.27
N LYS A 84 2.71 -11.94 -13.17
CA LYS A 84 3.85 -12.85 -12.94
C LYS A 84 4.58 -12.55 -11.64
N LYS A 85 4.80 -11.26 -11.33
CA LYS A 85 5.44 -10.83 -10.08
C LYS A 85 4.62 -11.23 -8.86
N VAL A 86 3.32 -10.91 -8.86
CA VAL A 86 2.42 -11.20 -7.73
C VAL A 86 2.18 -12.71 -7.57
N GLU A 87 1.93 -13.43 -8.66
CA GLU A 87 1.73 -14.88 -8.65
C GLU A 87 3.00 -15.64 -8.20
N SER A 88 4.20 -15.13 -8.51
CA SER A 88 5.45 -15.69 -7.99
C SER A 88 5.52 -15.65 -6.46
N TYR A 89 4.95 -14.61 -5.84
CA TYR A 89 4.85 -14.52 -4.39
C TYR A 89 3.86 -15.56 -3.85
N LEU A 90 2.67 -15.66 -4.46
CA LEU A 90 1.61 -16.59 -4.04
C LEU A 90 2.03 -18.06 -4.12
N LYS A 91 2.84 -18.44 -5.12
CA LYS A 91 3.39 -19.80 -5.22
C LYS A 91 4.14 -20.25 -3.96
N SER A 92 4.82 -19.32 -3.30
CA SER A 92 5.55 -19.54 -2.05
C SER A 92 4.69 -19.29 -0.79
N HIS A 93 3.53 -18.66 -0.95
CA HIS A 93 2.66 -18.19 0.13
C HIS A 93 1.19 -18.59 -0.14
N LYS A 94 0.96 -19.88 -0.37
CA LYS A 94 -0.34 -20.42 -0.85
C LYS A 94 -1.55 -20.11 0.05
N ASN A 95 -1.33 -19.79 1.32
CA ASN A 95 -2.39 -19.54 2.30
C ASN A 95 -2.60 -18.05 2.58
N ASP A 96 -1.87 -17.16 1.93
CA ASP A 96 -2.01 -15.74 2.14
C ASP A 96 -3.15 -15.19 1.26
N GLU A 97 -4.01 -14.36 1.84
CA GLU A 97 -5.07 -13.67 1.11
C GLU A 97 -4.48 -12.46 0.38
N LEU A 98 -4.90 -12.21 -0.86
CA LEU A 98 -4.38 -11.11 -1.66
C LEU A 98 -5.40 -9.97 -1.75
N PHE A 99 -4.94 -8.76 -1.50
CA PHE A 99 -5.72 -7.53 -1.59
C PHE A 99 -5.04 -6.55 -2.56
N LEU A 100 -5.87 -5.77 -3.26
CA LEU A 100 -5.45 -4.68 -4.13
C LEU A 100 -6.00 -3.36 -3.59
N TYR A 101 -5.10 -2.44 -3.31
CA TYR A 101 -5.42 -1.07 -2.91
C TYR A 101 -5.17 -0.13 -4.09
N LEU A 102 -6.15 0.71 -4.40
CA LEU A 102 -6.06 1.71 -5.46
C LEU A 102 -5.91 3.09 -4.83
N VAL A 103 -4.87 3.82 -5.22
CA VAL A 103 -4.56 5.18 -4.79
C VAL A 103 -4.78 6.09 -5.99
N ALA A 104 -6.02 6.56 -6.13
CA ALA A 104 -6.52 7.26 -7.30
C ALA A 104 -6.15 8.74 -7.28
N HIS A 105 -5.69 9.25 -8.44
CA HIS A 105 -5.42 10.66 -8.65
C HIS A 105 -6.73 11.45 -8.64
N PRO A 106 -6.78 12.64 -8.03
CA PRO A 106 -8.00 13.44 -7.98
C PRO A 106 -8.39 13.98 -9.36
N VAL A 107 -9.67 14.29 -9.55
CA VAL A 107 -10.12 15.08 -10.71
C VAL A 107 -9.72 16.53 -10.50
N ALA A 108 -8.82 17.03 -11.36
CA ALA A 108 -8.48 18.44 -11.50
C ALA A 108 -8.69 18.88 -12.96
N LYS A 109 -8.59 20.18 -13.25
CA LYS A 109 -8.61 20.69 -14.63
C LYS A 109 -7.36 20.20 -15.38
N GLY A 110 -7.53 19.75 -16.64
CA GLY A 110 -6.42 19.30 -17.50
C GLY A 110 -6.10 17.79 -17.42
N GLU A 111 -4.92 17.39 -17.89
CA GLU A 111 -4.46 15.99 -17.79
C GLU A 111 -4.08 15.62 -16.35
N ALA A 112 -4.00 14.31 -16.07
CA ALA A 112 -3.49 13.84 -14.77
C ALA A 112 -2.02 14.21 -14.63
N ASN A 113 -1.60 14.68 -13.46
CA ASN A 113 -0.23 15.10 -13.23
C ASN A 113 0.68 13.86 -13.13
N LYS A 114 1.30 13.49 -14.26
CA LYS A 114 2.17 12.32 -14.40
C LYS A 114 3.35 12.36 -13.42
N THR A 115 3.88 13.55 -13.12
CA THR A 115 4.97 13.74 -12.16
C THR A 115 4.55 13.33 -10.76
N SER A 116 3.38 13.80 -10.30
CA SER A 116 2.86 13.45 -8.97
C SER A 116 2.60 11.95 -8.81
N ILE A 117 2.15 11.26 -9.87
CA ILE A 117 1.96 9.81 -9.85
C ILE A 117 3.32 9.10 -9.74
N ASN A 118 4.33 9.54 -10.51
CA ASN A 118 5.68 8.96 -10.44
C ASN A 118 6.32 9.18 -9.06
N GLU A 119 6.16 10.35 -8.45
CA GLU A 119 6.67 10.66 -7.11
C GLU A 119 6.00 9.80 -6.05
N LEU A 120 4.67 9.67 -6.12
CA LEU A 120 3.91 8.80 -5.24
C LEU A 120 4.33 7.33 -5.39
N GLU A 121 4.52 6.84 -6.62
CA GLU A 121 4.99 5.47 -6.86
C GLU A 121 6.34 5.23 -6.19
N LYS A 122 7.32 6.10 -6.43
CA LYS A 122 8.65 6.00 -5.81
C LYS A 122 8.56 5.98 -4.29
N PHE A 123 7.75 6.86 -3.71
CA PHE A 123 7.52 6.90 -2.27
C PHE A 123 6.92 5.59 -1.76
N LEU A 124 5.86 5.09 -2.39
CA LEU A 124 5.18 3.86 -1.98
C LEU A 124 6.08 2.63 -2.11
N ILE A 125 6.91 2.54 -3.16
CA ILE A 125 7.88 1.45 -3.32
C ILE A 125 8.90 1.48 -2.18
N ALA A 126 9.47 2.65 -1.87
CA ALA A 126 10.45 2.78 -0.79
C ALA A 126 9.86 2.32 0.56
N ARG A 127 8.63 2.76 0.88
CA ARG A 127 7.92 2.32 2.09
C ARG A 127 7.57 0.84 2.07
N ALA A 128 7.18 0.31 0.92
CA ALA A 128 6.93 -1.12 0.77
C ALA A 128 8.20 -1.95 1.02
N ALA A 129 9.35 -1.51 0.53
CA ALA A 129 10.64 -2.17 0.72
C ALA A 129 11.12 -2.13 2.18
N GLU A 130 10.87 -1.04 2.91
CA GLU A 130 11.14 -0.95 4.36
C GLU A 130 10.34 -1.99 5.16
N VAL A 131 9.08 -2.24 4.77
CA VAL A 131 8.20 -3.21 5.45
C VAL A 131 8.47 -4.66 4.98
N ASN A 132 8.73 -4.83 3.68
CA ASN A 132 9.02 -6.11 3.04
C ASN A 132 10.24 -5.98 2.12
N PRO A 133 11.45 -6.35 2.59
CA PRO A 133 12.67 -6.32 1.78
C PRO A 133 12.59 -7.16 0.49
N ASN A 134 11.65 -8.11 0.41
CA ASN A 134 11.41 -8.97 -0.74
C ASN A 134 10.24 -8.51 -1.62
N VAL A 135 9.90 -7.21 -1.59
CA VAL A 135 8.91 -6.62 -2.49
C VAL A 135 9.30 -6.89 -3.96
N LYS A 136 8.34 -7.19 -4.83
CA LYS A 136 8.57 -7.64 -6.20
C LYS A 136 8.88 -6.52 -7.20
N ASN A 137 9.02 -5.29 -6.72
CA ASN A 137 9.46 -4.16 -7.53
C ASN A 137 10.93 -4.33 -7.93
N HIS A 138 11.26 -4.02 -9.19
CA HIS A 138 12.65 -4.10 -9.67
C HIS A 138 13.44 -2.82 -9.38
N GLN A 139 12.75 -1.68 -9.29
CA GLN A 139 13.34 -0.35 -9.12
C GLN A 139 12.73 0.33 -7.89
N GLY A 140 13.43 1.32 -7.33
CA GLY A 140 12.94 2.10 -6.18
C GLY A 140 12.96 1.35 -4.85
N THR A 141 13.49 0.13 -4.81
CA THR A 141 13.55 -0.75 -3.63
C THR A 141 14.81 -0.55 -2.79
N LYS A 142 15.79 0.21 -3.28
CA LYS A 142 16.99 0.50 -2.52
C LYS A 142 16.59 1.28 -1.26
N PRO A 143 16.95 0.81 -0.06
CA PRO A 143 16.71 1.60 1.14
C PRO A 143 17.42 2.94 1.01
N THR A 144 16.89 3.96 1.69
CA THR A 144 17.62 5.22 1.84
C THR A 144 19.01 4.93 2.40
N PRO A 145 20.09 5.56 1.89
CA PRO A 145 21.45 5.26 2.33
C PRO A 145 21.72 5.68 3.78
N TRP A 146 20.75 6.33 4.42
CA TRP A 146 20.79 6.78 5.79
C TRP A 146 19.48 6.41 6.50
N SER A 147 19.57 6.28 7.82
CA SER A 147 18.45 6.08 8.74
C SER A 147 18.75 6.83 10.02
N ILE A 148 17.72 7.08 10.83
CA ILE A 148 17.86 7.66 12.16
C ILE A 148 17.40 6.59 13.13
N HIS A 149 18.35 6.01 13.87
CA HIS A 149 18.05 4.92 14.80
C HIS A 149 16.94 5.31 15.78
N GLY A 150 15.89 4.48 15.86
CA GLY A 150 14.74 4.73 16.72
C GLY A 150 13.73 5.76 16.20
N VAL A 151 14.00 6.47 15.09
CA VAL A 151 13.11 7.47 14.49
C VAL A 151 12.63 7.07 13.09
N LEU A 152 13.55 6.82 12.14
CA LEU A 152 13.24 6.57 10.73
C LEU A 152 14.17 5.49 10.16
N GLY A 153 13.66 4.58 9.32
CA GLY A 153 14.50 3.69 8.50
C GLY A 153 15.06 2.43 9.18
N GLY A 154 14.57 2.07 10.37
CA GLY A 154 14.70 0.71 10.92
C GLY A 154 16.03 0.31 11.57
N GLY A 155 15.90 -0.30 12.76
CA GLY A 155 16.93 -1.04 13.51
C GLY A 155 16.19 -1.89 14.56
N ARG A 156 16.65 -3.11 14.87
CA ARG A 156 16.08 -3.92 15.96
C ARG A 156 16.56 -3.35 17.30
N GLY A 157 15.67 -3.21 18.28
CA GLY A 157 16.04 -2.77 19.63
C GLY A 157 15.01 -1.87 20.29
N ARG A 158 15.22 -1.58 21.58
CA ARG A 158 14.42 -0.62 22.34
C ARG A 158 14.79 0.79 21.89
N ARG A 159 13.78 1.58 21.52
CA ARG A 159 13.96 3.01 21.21
C ARG A 159 14.30 3.78 22.48
N SER A 160 15.24 4.71 22.42
CA SER A 160 15.46 5.69 23.49
C SER A 160 14.25 6.62 23.59
N GLU A 161 14.02 7.19 24.77
CA GLU A 161 12.92 8.16 24.95
C GLU A 161 13.11 9.40 24.07
N ALA A 162 14.35 9.88 23.90
CA ALA A 162 14.66 10.97 22.98
C ALA A 162 14.27 10.64 21.52
N ALA A 163 14.54 9.42 21.05
CA ALA A 163 14.15 9.01 19.71
C ALA A 163 12.61 8.94 19.55
N LYS A 164 11.88 8.55 20.59
CA LYS A 164 10.41 8.58 20.56
C LYS A 164 9.88 10.02 20.48
N GLN A 165 10.41 10.92 21.30
CA GLN A 165 10.01 12.33 21.29
C GLN A 165 10.27 12.95 19.92
N VAL A 166 11.42 12.69 19.29
CA VAL A 166 11.70 13.16 17.93
C VAL A 166 10.71 12.58 16.92
N ALA A 167 10.40 11.29 17.00
CA ALA A 167 9.42 10.67 16.10
C ALA A 167 8.00 11.25 16.29
N GLU A 168 7.60 11.56 17.52
CA GLU A 168 6.32 12.21 17.82
C GLU A 168 6.28 13.66 17.32
N MET A 169 7.32 14.45 17.61
CA MET A 169 7.44 15.84 17.13
C MET A 169 7.39 15.93 15.60
N LEU A 170 7.96 14.95 14.89
CA LEU A 170 7.95 14.89 13.43
C LEU A 170 6.74 14.14 12.85
N ASN A 171 5.82 13.68 13.69
CA ASN A 171 4.64 12.89 13.30
C ASN A 171 4.98 11.63 12.48
N LEU A 172 6.10 10.99 12.83
CA LEU A 172 6.62 9.75 12.25
C LEU A 172 6.31 8.52 13.14
N ALA A 173 5.83 8.75 14.36
CA ALA A 173 5.39 7.68 15.24
C ALA A 173 4.09 7.05 14.70
N PRO A 174 3.97 5.71 14.69
CA PRO A 174 2.66 5.09 14.46
C PRO A 174 1.70 5.61 15.55
N PRO A 175 0.41 5.86 15.23
CA PRO A 175 -0.55 6.27 16.23
C PRO A 175 -0.50 5.26 17.37
N SER A 176 -0.12 5.72 18.56
CA SER A 176 -0.24 4.90 19.74
C SER A 176 -1.72 4.58 19.88
N GLU A 177 -2.09 3.31 19.76
CA GLU A 177 -3.36 2.85 20.30
C GLU A 177 -3.35 3.31 21.75
N LYS A 178 -4.14 4.34 22.07
CA LYS A 178 -4.36 4.75 23.43
C LYS A 178 -4.92 3.53 24.14
N LYS A 179 -4.06 2.79 24.86
CA LYS A 179 -4.55 1.85 25.87
C LYS A 179 -5.44 2.69 26.77
N ALA A 180 -6.73 2.34 26.81
CA ALA A 180 -7.67 2.93 27.74
C ALA A 180 -7.03 2.93 29.12
N THR A 181 -6.66 4.12 29.59
CA THR A 181 -6.31 4.34 30.98
C THR A 181 -7.56 3.96 31.77
N LYS A 182 -7.49 2.84 32.49
CA LYS A 182 -8.48 2.54 33.51
C LYS A 182 -8.48 3.72 34.49
N PRO A 183 -9.66 4.23 34.91
CA PRO A 183 -9.70 5.25 35.93
C PRO A 183 -9.01 4.72 37.19
N VAL A 184 -8.15 5.55 37.78
CA VAL A 184 -7.57 5.35 39.10
C VAL A 184 -8.74 5.33 40.10
N PRO A 185 -8.85 4.34 41.01
CA PRO A 185 -9.80 4.44 42.10
C PRO A 185 -9.32 5.52 43.06
N GLU A 186 -10.17 6.50 43.32
CA GLU A 186 -10.03 7.40 44.46
C GLU A 186 -10.31 6.60 45.73
N GLU A 187 -9.29 6.41 46.56
CA GLU A 187 -9.39 6.20 48.01
C GLU A 187 -8.34 7.06 48.71
#